data_AF-A0A537VV62-F1
#
_entry.id   AF-A0A537VV62-F1
#
_cell.length_a   1.000
_cell.length_b   1.000
_cell.length_c   1.000
_cell.angle_alpha   90.00
_cell.angle_beta   90.00
_cell.angle_gamma   90.00
#
_symmetry.space_group_name_H-M   'P 1'
#
loop_
_entity.id
_entity.type
_entity.pdbx_description
1 polymer ?
#
loop_
_entity_poly.entity_id
_entity_poly.type
_entity_poly.pdbx_seq_one_letter_code
_entity_poly.pdbx_strand_id
1 'polypeptide(L)'
;MKLGMEKSGFRGREDTMKLIEALEGLEMKEGDDFPQGDKVLRKEDHQAFIREFLFDMKDGKFHILEVVPKEKTIFPPDCKFAAT
;
A
#
# COMPACT_ATOMS: atom_id res chain seq x y z
N MET A 1 1.02 4.97 -7.56
CA MET A 1 2.06 5.32 -8.55
C MET A 1 2.42 6.81 -8.51
N LYS A 2 1.47 7.76 -8.64
CA LYS A 2 1.74 9.21 -8.61
C LYS A 2 2.74 9.66 -7.53
N LEU A 3 2.43 9.43 -6.25
CA LEU A 3 3.31 9.82 -5.14
C LEU A 3 4.73 9.25 -5.24
N GLY A 4 4.86 7.99 -5.66
CA GLY A 4 6.16 7.35 -5.86
C GLY A 4 6.96 8.02 -6.98
N MET A 5 6.30 8.32 -8.10
CA MET A 5 6.94 8.99 -9.26
C MET A 5 7.35 10.43 -8.92
N GLU A 6 6.53 11.16 -8.18
CA GLU A 6 6.84 12.51 -7.71
C GLU A 6 8.02 12.50 -6.73
N LYS A 7 8.03 11.55 -5.78
CA LYS A 7 9.14 11.38 -4.82
C LYS A 7 10.44 10.95 -5.47
N SER A 8 10.39 10.07 -6.47
CA SER A 8 11.59 9.58 -7.16
C SER A 8 12.05 10.51 -8.30
N GLY A 9 11.25 11.51 -8.66
CA GLY A 9 11.48 12.34 -9.84
C GLY A 9 11.53 11.54 -11.14
N PHE A 10 10.70 10.49 -11.25
CA PHE A 10 10.73 9.52 -12.37
C PHE A 10 10.50 10.21 -13.72
N ARG A 11 11.45 10.07 -14.64
CA ARG A 11 11.38 10.61 -16.01
C ARG A 11 11.36 9.53 -17.09
N GLY A 12 11.87 8.33 -16.78
CA GLY A 12 11.97 7.22 -17.71
C GLY A 12 12.42 5.92 -17.02
N ARG A 13 12.56 4.85 -17.80
CA ARG A 13 12.94 3.51 -17.28
C ARG A 13 14.29 3.48 -16.58
N GLU A 14 15.17 4.39 -16.94
CA GLU A 14 16.45 4.63 -16.27
C GLU A 14 16.29 5.01 -14.78
N ASP A 15 15.14 5.54 -14.38
CA ASP A 15 14.83 5.91 -13.00
C ASP A 15 14.09 4.80 -12.21
N THR A 16 13.94 3.59 -12.78
CA THR A 16 13.20 2.50 -12.11
C THR A 16 13.73 2.20 -10.72
N MET A 17 15.05 2.21 -10.51
CA MET A 17 15.62 1.98 -9.17
C MET A 17 15.27 3.09 -8.18
N LYS A 18 15.30 4.35 -8.61
CA LYS A 18 14.88 5.48 -7.77
C LYS A 18 13.41 5.37 -7.39
N LEU A 19 12.57 4.87 -8.29
CA LEU A 19 11.15 4.65 -8.03
C LEU A 19 10.94 3.51 -7.03
N ILE A 20 11.69 2.40 -7.15
CA ILE A 20 11.65 1.29 -6.19
C ILE A 20 12.05 1.82 -4.80
N GLU A 21 13.19 2.50 -4.70
CA GLU A 21 13.67 3.08 -3.43
C GLU A 21 12.67 4.07 -2.82
N ALA A 22 11.96 4.85 -3.63
CA ALA A 22 10.95 5.79 -3.16
C ALA A 22 9.64 5.12 -2.67
N LEU A 23 9.37 3.88 -3.12
CA LEU A 23 8.19 3.11 -2.74
C LEU A 23 8.47 2.18 -1.55
N GLU A 24 9.68 1.67 -1.41
CA GLU A 24 10.06 0.78 -0.31
C GLU A 24 9.99 1.50 1.05
N GLY A 25 9.11 1.02 1.94
CA GLY A 25 8.86 1.65 3.24
C GLY A 25 7.93 2.87 3.17
N LEU A 26 7.34 3.18 2.00
CA LEU A 26 6.50 4.35 1.85
C LEU A 26 5.21 4.22 2.65
N GLU A 27 5.02 5.17 3.57
CA GLU A 27 3.74 5.41 4.25
C GLU A 27 2.89 6.44 3.49
N MET A 28 1.61 6.14 3.37
CA MET A 28 0.61 6.98 2.72
C MET A 28 -0.55 7.19 3.69
N LYS A 29 -0.94 8.45 3.86
CA LYS A 29 -2.04 8.85 4.75
C LYS A 29 -3.38 8.84 4.04
N GLU A 30 -4.43 8.51 4.77
CA GLU A 30 -5.82 8.56 4.30
C GLU A 30 -6.13 9.94 3.71
N GLY A 31 -6.81 9.95 2.56
CA GLY A 31 -7.18 11.16 1.84
C GLY A 31 -7.68 10.83 0.44
N ASP A 32 -7.83 11.85 -0.41
CA ASP A 32 -8.41 11.71 -1.75
C ASP A 32 -7.62 10.74 -2.64
N ASP A 33 -6.29 10.76 -2.55
CA ASP A 33 -5.41 9.82 -3.27
C ASP A 33 -5.40 8.40 -2.63
N PHE A 34 -5.91 8.26 -1.39
CA PHE A 34 -5.85 7.04 -0.56
C PHE A 34 -7.14 6.80 0.26
N PRO A 35 -8.32 6.64 -0.38
CA PRO A 35 -9.61 6.60 0.33
C PRO A 35 -9.82 5.32 1.15
N GLN A 36 -9.03 4.28 0.88
CA GLN A 36 -9.08 3.03 1.63
C GLN A 36 -8.40 3.14 3.01
N GLY A 37 -7.76 4.26 3.34
CA GLY A 37 -7.12 4.50 4.63
C GLY A 37 -5.60 4.60 4.53
N ASP A 38 -4.97 4.82 5.69
CA ASP A 38 -3.52 4.78 5.84
C ASP A 38 -2.94 3.44 5.38
N LYS A 39 -1.86 3.46 4.59
CA LYS A 39 -1.18 2.24 4.13
C LYS A 39 0.33 2.37 4.17
N VAL A 40 1.00 1.24 4.31
CA VAL A 40 2.46 1.11 4.24
C VAL A 40 2.83 0.08 3.18
N LEU A 41 3.89 0.36 2.41
CA LEU A 41 4.50 -0.60 1.50
C LEU A 41 5.74 -1.18 2.16
N ARG A 42 5.70 -2.45 2.52
CA ARG A 42 6.84 -3.12 3.15
C ARG A 42 7.96 -3.34 2.14
N LYS A 43 9.19 -3.03 2.53
CA LYS A 43 10.37 -3.12 1.66
C LYS A 43 10.71 -4.57 1.29
N GLU A 44 10.59 -5.47 2.24
CA GLU A 44 11.09 -6.85 2.13
C GLU A 44 10.40 -7.63 1.00
N ASP A 45 9.09 -7.52 0.87
CA ASP A 45 8.27 -8.32 -0.05
C ASP A 45 7.29 -7.48 -0.87
N HIS A 46 7.44 -6.16 -0.84
CA HIS A 46 6.57 -5.20 -1.54
C HIS A 46 5.08 -5.36 -1.20
N GLN A 47 4.77 -6.00 -0.06
CA GLN A 47 3.39 -6.16 0.41
C GLN A 47 2.85 -4.83 0.93
N ALA A 48 1.64 -4.49 0.53
CA ALA A 48 0.90 -3.37 1.09
C ALA A 48 0.09 -3.82 2.31
N PHE A 49 0.19 -3.07 3.40
CA PHE A 49 -0.67 -3.23 4.57
C PHE A 49 -1.59 -2.03 4.71
N ILE A 50 -2.89 -2.29 4.76
CA ILE A 50 -3.98 -1.32 4.83
C ILE A 50 -5.10 -1.93 5.69
N ARG A 51 -6.03 -1.09 6.19
CA ARG A 51 -7.24 -1.61 6.85
C ARG A 51 -8.03 -2.49 5.90
N GLU A 52 -8.61 -3.56 6.43
CA GLU A 52 -9.46 -4.48 5.68
C GLU A 52 -10.92 -4.31 6.11
N PHE A 53 -11.85 -4.63 5.22
CA PHE A 53 -13.28 -4.46 5.46
C PHE A 53 -13.97 -5.81 5.37
N LEU A 54 -14.61 -6.23 6.46
CA LEU A 54 -15.62 -7.27 6.42
C LEU A 54 -16.96 -6.60 6.17
N PHE A 55 -17.67 -6.99 5.11
CA PHE A 55 -18.96 -6.42 4.75
C PHE A 55 -19.94 -7.50 4.30
N ASP A 56 -21.23 -7.21 4.40
CA ASP A 56 -22.27 -7.96 3.71
C ASP A 56 -22.91 -7.14 2.59
N MET A 57 -23.63 -7.82 1.69
CA MET A 57 -24.41 -7.19 0.64
C MET A 57 -25.90 -7.36 0.96
N LYS A 58 -26.63 -6.24 1.07
CA LYS A 58 -28.09 -6.22 1.22
C LYS A 58 -28.67 -5.22 0.23
N ASP A 59 -29.72 -5.64 -0.48
CA ASP A 59 -30.43 -4.80 -1.45
C ASP A 59 -29.52 -4.09 -2.47
N GLY A 60 -28.47 -4.80 -2.93
CA GLY A 60 -27.49 -4.26 -3.88
C GLY A 60 -26.50 -3.24 -3.30
N LYS A 61 -26.45 -3.08 -1.98
CA LYS A 61 -25.53 -2.17 -1.28
C LYS A 61 -24.59 -2.94 -0.34
N PHE A 62 -23.37 -2.43 -0.22
CA PHE A 62 -22.38 -2.93 0.74
C PHE A 62 -22.63 -2.32 2.12
N HIS A 63 -22.66 -3.15 3.16
CA HIS A 63 -22.71 -2.71 4.56
C HIS A 63 -21.49 -3.26 5.31
N ILE A 64 -20.65 -2.34 5.80
CA ILE A 64 -19.47 -2.70 6.57
C ILE A 64 -19.92 -3.29 7.93
N LEU A 65 -19.48 -4.51 8.20
CA LEU A 65 -19.68 -5.23 9.47
C LEU A 65 -18.51 -4.96 10.42
N GLU A 66 -17.28 -4.97 9.90
CA GLU A 66 -16.07 -4.70 10.67
C GLU A 66 -15.02 -4.01 9.80
N VAL A 67 -14.27 -3.09 10.42
CA VAL A 67 -13.04 -2.52 9.87
C VAL A 67 -11.88 -3.11 10.67
N VAL A 68 -11.08 -3.96 10.03
CA VAL A 68 -9.92 -4.60 10.64
C VAL A 68 -8.71 -3.67 10.46
N PRO A 69 -8.10 -3.17 11.55
CA PRO A 69 -6.91 -2.32 11.44
C PRO A 69 -5.73 -3.12 10.87
N LYS A 70 -4.88 -2.47 10.06
CA LYS A 70 -3.74 -3.11 9.39
C LYS A 70 -2.81 -3.83 10.37
N GLU A 71 -2.68 -3.32 11.59
CA GLU A 71 -1.82 -3.89 12.63
C GLU A 71 -2.20 -5.34 12.99
N LYS A 72 -3.47 -5.74 12.80
CA LYS A 72 -3.92 -7.13 12.99
C LYS A 72 -3.59 -8.05 11.82
N THR A 73 -3.21 -7.50 10.67
CA THR A 73 -2.98 -8.24 9.43
C THR A 73 -1.51 -8.20 9.00
N ILE A 74 -0.62 -7.63 9.83
CA ILE A 74 0.83 -7.71 9.62
C ILE A 74 1.33 -9.09 10.02
N PHE A 75 1.87 -9.81 9.04
CA PHE A 75 2.56 -11.10 9.20
C PHE A 75 4.00 -10.98 8.69
N PRO A 76 4.95 -11.86 9.08
CA PRO A 76 6.32 -11.82 8.57
C PRO A 76 6.39 -11.91 7.03
N PRO A 77 7.41 -11.34 6.38
CA PRO A 77 7.54 -11.44 4.92
C PRO A 77 7.83 -12.88 4.47
N ASP A 78 7.12 -13.33 3.45
CA ASP A 78 7.29 -14.67 2.87
C ASP A 78 8.51 -14.77 1.94
N CYS A 79 8.95 -13.64 1.39
CA CYS A 79 10.12 -13.55 0.54
C CYS A 79 10.90 -12.25 0.80
N LYS A 80 12.11 -12.19 0.23
CA LYS A 80 12.93 -10.98 0.25
C LYS A 80 13.29 -10.61 -1.18
N PHE A 81 12.72 -9.54 -1.70
CA PHE A 81 13.19 -8.95 -2.94
C PHE A 81 14.52 -8.25 -2.69
N ALA A 82 15.50 -8.51 -3.55
CA ALA A 82 16.76 -7.79 -3.49
C ALA A 82 16.49 -6.33 -3.87
N ALA A 83 16.73 -5.40 -2.95
CA ALA A 83 17.07 -4.03 -3.33
C ALA A 83 18.43 -4.14 -4.02
N THR A 84 18.45 -4.16 -5.35
CA THR A 84 19.69 -4.10 -6.13
C THR A 84 20.46 -2.84 -5.78
#